data_AF-A0A2N8P144-F1
#
_entry.id   AF-A0A2N8P144-F1
#
_cell.length_a   1.000
_cell.length_b   1.000
_cell.length_c   1.000
_cell.angle_alpha   90.00
_cell.angle_beta   90.00
_cell.angle_gamma   90.00
#
_symmetry.space_group_name_H-M   'P 1'
#
loop_
_entity.id
_entity.type
_entity.pdbx_description
1 polymer ?
#
loop_
_entity_poly.entity_id
_entity_poly.type
_entity_poly.pdbx_seq_one_letter_code
_entity_poly.pdbx_strand_id
1 'polypeptide(L)'
;MGVKGKVTESGAMAGTCDAVDPDFQTHYSVEHPWSVYDLTSGTFEQAMQNLREKLPRNGWEITRDGLTKSQARNPEIVAVNRKTHHGVHIEWTRSRSGKLPKLITVDVGSRCYKAPEGTKLGRAS
;
A
#
# COMPACT_ATOMS: atom_id res chain seq x y z
N MET A 1 4.48 -2.70 12.35
CA MET A 1 4.97 -4.06 12.03
C MET A 1 5.79 -4.70 13.14
N GLY A 2 6.68 -4.00 13.86
CA GLY A 2 7.39 -4.61 15.01
C GLY A 2 8.43 -5.67 14.64
N VAL A 3 9.06 -5.51 13.47
CA VAL A 3 10.16 -6.33 12.97
C VAL A 3 11.32 -5.43 12.56
N LYS A 4 12.52 -5.98 12.36
CA LYS A 4 13.67 -5.24 11.83
C LYS A 4 14.09 -5.82 10.48
N GLY A 5 14.36 -4.95 9.51
CA GLY A 5 14.81 -5.30 8.16
C GLY A 5 15.20 -4.04 7.40
N LYS A 6 15.50 -4.20 6.11
CA LYS A 6 15.71 -3.07 5.20
C LYS A 6 14.37 -2.45 4.81
N VAL A 7 14.39 -1.14 4.59
CA VAL A 7 13.24 -0.37 4.12
C VAL A 7 13.66 0.34 2.84
N THR A 8 12.85 0.26 1.78
CA THR A 8 13.11 1.03 0.56
C THR A 8 12.94 2.51 0.85
N GLU A 9 13.67 3.36 0.15
CA GLU A 9 13.37 4.80 0.14
C GLU A 9 11.92 5.00 -0.35
N SER A 10 11.15 5.81 0.38
CA SER A 10 9.77 6.13 0.01
C SER A 10 9.75 7.40 -0.83
N GLY A 11 9.05 7.37 -1.98
CA GLY A 11 8.78 8.54 -2.80
C GLY A 11 7.29 8.85 -2.85
N ALA A 12 6.92 10.13 -2.88
CA ALA A 12 5.56 10.52 -3.22
C ALA A 12 5.35 10.35 -4.73
N MET A 13 4.23 9.78 -5.14
CA MET A 13 3.84 9.71 -6.54
C MET A 13 2.35 9.97 -6.73
N ALA A 14 1.97 10.33 -7.95
CA ALA A 14 0.57 10.44 -8.32
C ALA A 14 0.04 9.05 -8.70
N GLY A 15 -1.06 8.64 -8.07
CA GLY A 15 -1.79 7.41 -8.36
C GLY A 15 -3.10 7.68 -9.08
N THR A 16 -3.69 6.62 -9.64
CA THR A 16 -4.94 6.70 -10.39
C THR A 16 -6.16 6.68 -9.47
N CYS A 17 -7.25 7.26 -9.95
CA CYS A 17 -8.51 7.36 -9.23
C CYS A 17 -9.60 6.54 -9.94
N ASP A 18 -9.37 5.24 -10.10
CA ASP A 18 -10.10 4.37 -11.03
C ASP A 18 -11.63 4.42 -10.89
N ALA A 19 -12.14 4.62 -9.67
CA ALA A 19 -13.57 4.68 -9.41
C ALA A 19 -14.26 5.94 -9.98
N VAL A 20 -13.52 7.02 -10.20
CA VAL A 20 -14.06 8.33 -10.65
C VAL A 20 -13.40 8.85 -11.92
N ASP A 21 -12.20 8.40 -12.25
CA ASP A 21 -11.41 8.81 -13.41
C ASP A 21 -10.45 7.69 -13.83
N PRO A 22 -10.96 6.61 -14.44
CA PRO A 22 -10.17 5.44 -14.83
C PRO A 22 -9.10 5.74 -15.89
N ASP A 23 -9.28 6.82 -16.67
CA ASP A 23 -8.35 7.23 -17.71
C ASP A 23 -7.24 8.16 -17.18
N PHE A 24 -7.25 8.48 -15.88
CA PHE A 24 -6.25 9.30 -15.20
C PHE A 24 -6.01 10.64 -15.91
N GLN A 25 -7.07 11.41 -16.15
CA GLN A 25 -7.04 12.66 -16.91
C GLN A 25 -7.23 13.90 -16.03
N THR A 26 -8.04 13.79 -14.98
CA THR A 26 -8.58 14.89 -14.20
C THR A 26 -8.48 14.69 -12.70
N HIS A 27 -8.32 13.46 -12.21
CA HIS A 27 -8.21 13.16 -10.79
C HIS A 27 -6.98 12.31 -10.49
N TYR A 28 -6.37 12.57 -9.34
CA TYR A 28 -5.21 11.84 -8.86
C TYR A 28 -5.30 11.60 -7.36
N SER A 29 -4.74 10.48 -6.91
CA SER A 29 -4.35 10.27 -5.52
C SER A 29 -2.88 10.65 -5.36
N VAL A 30 -2.48 11.04 -4.15
CA VAL A 30 -1.08 11.02 -3.74
C VAL A 30 -0.83 9.72 -3.00
N GLU A 31 0.13 8.95 -3.50
CA GLU A 31 0.55 7.64 -2.99
C GLU A 31 1.97 7.71 -2.46
N HIS A 32 2.22 6.94 -1.42
CA HIS A 32 3.52 6.79 -0.80
C HIS A 32 3.83 5.29 -0.66
N PRO A 33 4.33 4.64 -1.72
CA PRO A 33 4.74 3.25 -1.64
C PRO A 33 6.12 3.11 -0.98
N TRP A 34 6.26 2.10 -0.14
CA TRP A 34 7.55 1.59 0.33
C TRP A 34 7.47 0.10 0.64
N SER A 35 8.61 -0.53 0.86
CA SER A 35 8.69 -1.95 1.19
C SER A 35 9.60 -2.22 2.37
N VAL A 36 9.27 -3.27 3.13
CA VAL A 36 10.14 -3.86 4.16
C VAL A 36 10.59 -5.23 3.67
N TYR A 37 11.90 -5.49 3.69
CA TYR A 37 12.51 -6.72 3.18
C TYR A 37 13.79 -7.06 3.97
N ASP A 38 14.46 -8.16 3.64
CA ASP A 38 15.71 -8.61 4.30
C ASP A 38 15.62 -8.52 5.84
N LEU A 39 14.62 -9.18 6.43
CA LEU A 39 14.41 -9.13 7.88
C LEU A 39 15.62 -9.69 8.63
N THR A 40 16.12 -8.92 9.59
CA THR A 40 17.19 -9.29 10.52
C THR A 40 16.67 -9.68 11.90
N SER A 41 15.40 -9.39 12.20
CA SER A 41 14.72 -9.80 13.42
C SER A 41 13.20 -9.89 13.22
N GLY A 42 12.60 -10.97 13.71
CA GLY A 42 11.17 -11.28 13.52
C GLY A 42 10.88 -11.92 12.16
N THR A 43 9.61 -12.18 11.88
CA THR A 43 9.16 -12.81 10.62
C THR A 43 8.14 -11.95 9.89
N PHE A 44 7.93 -12.18 8.59
CA PHE A 44 6.90 -11.48 7.84
C PHE A 44 5.48 -11.83 8.33
N GLU A 45 5.27 -13.07 8.76
CA GLU A 45 4.05 -13.53 9.43
C GLU A 45 3.77 -12.71 10.70
N GLN A 46 4.80 -12.53 11.53
CA GLN A 46 4.72 -11.71 12.74
C GLN A 46 4.44 -10.23 12.40
N ALA A 47 5.06 -9.70 11.35
CA ALA A 47 4.79 -8.34 10.88
C ALA A 47 3.32 -8.14 10.50
N MET A 48 2.73 -9.09 9.76
CA MET A 48 1.31 -9.06 9.38
C MET A 48 0.40 -9.20 10.60
N GLN A 49 0.70 -10.12 11.52
CA GLN A 49 -0.07 -10.25 12.77
C GLN A 49 -0.05 -8.96 13.60
N ASN A 50 1.12 -8.36 13.76
CA ASN A 50 1.27 -7.10 14.46
C ASN A 50 0.49 -5.95 13.79
N LEU A 51 0.35 -5.96 12.47
CA LEU A 51 -0.47 -4.95 11.76
C LEU A 51 -1.95 -5.12 12.08
N ARG A 52 -2.48 -6.35 12.07
CA ARG A 52 -3.87 -6.64 12.44
C ARG A 52 -4.24 -6.08 13.81
N GLU A 53 -3.33 -6.20 14.77
CA GLU A 53 -3.54 -5.73 16.13
C GLU A 53 -3.34 -4.22 16.28
N LYS A 54 -2.29 -3.66 15.64
CA LYS A 54 -1.89 -2.27 15.86
C LYS A 54 -2.67 -1.28 15.01
N LEU A 55 -3.11 -1.62 13.80
CA LEU A 55 -3.86 -0.70 12.95
C LEU A 55 -5.14 -0.18 13.66
N PRO A 56 -6.05 -1.05 14.15
CA PRO A 56 -7.24 -0.60 14.88
C PRO A 56 -6.92 0.23 16.12
N ARG A 57 -5.90 -0.16 16.89
CA ARG A 57 -5.45 0.59 18.08
C ARG A 57 -4.94 2.00 17.76
N ASN A 58 -4.56 2.26 16.51
CA ASN A 58 -4.08 3.55 16.03
C ASN A 58 -5.08 4.26 15.11
N GLY A 59 -6.37 3.92 15.20
CA GLY A 59 -7.45 4.62 14.50
C GLY A 59 -7.64 4.23 13.03
N TRP A 60 -7.06 3.12 12.60
CA TRP A 60 -7.28 2.55 11.27
C TRP A 60 -8.37 1.46 11.32
N GLU A 61 -9.36 1.56 10.46
CA GLU A 61 -10.38 0.53 10.27
C GLU A 61 -9.94 -0.43 9.18
N ILE A 62 -9.76 -1.71 9.52
CA ILE A 62 -9.45 -2.75 8.53
C ILE A 62 -10.73 -3.07 7.75
N THR A 63 -10.74 -2.75 6.46
CA THR A 63 -11.87 -3.00 5.55
C THR A 63 -11.71 -4.30 4.78
N ARG A 64 -10.48 -4.83 4.68
CA ARG A 64 -10.18 -6.14 4.11
C ARG A 64 -8.96 -6.76 4.78
N ASP A 65 -9.06 -8.05 5.11
CA ASP A 65 -7.94 -8.87 5.58
C ASP A 65 -8.12 -10.25 4.97
N GLY A 66 -7.14 -10.71 4.18
CA GLY A 66 -7.28 -11.96 3.44
C GLY A 66 -6.18 -12.16 2.43
N LEU A 67 -6.56 -12.63 1.24
CA LEU A 67 -5.63 -12.90 0.15
C LEU A 67 -5.96 -12.01 -1.05
N THR A 68 -4.92 -11.61 -1.79
CA THR A 68 -5.06 -10.92 -3.07
C THR A 68 -5.89 -11.74 -4.06
N LYS A 69 -6.61 -11.05 -4.92
CA LYS A 69 -7.34 -11.65 -6.06
C LYS A 69 -6.41 -11.99 -7.23
N SER A 70 -5.10 -12.13 -6.97
CA SER A 70 -4.11 -12.52 -7.96
C SER A 70 -3.82 -14.03 -7.88
N GLN A 71 -3.19 -14.59 -8.90
CA GLN A 71 -2.80 -16.01 -8.92
C GLN A 71 -1.90 -16.38 -7.73
N ALA A 72 -1.06 -15.44 -7.27
CA ALA A 72 -0.16 -15.64 -6.14
C ALA A 72 -0.89 -15.74 -4.78
N ARG A 73 -2.12 -15.20 -4.69
CA ARG A 73 -2.94 -15.18 -3.47
C ARG A 73 -2.12 -14.76 -2.24
N ASN A 74 -1.43 -13.63 -2.35
CA ASN A 74 -0.59 -13.10 -1.27
C ASN A 74 -1.47 -12.58 -0.12
N PRO A 75 -1.03 -12.67 1.15
CA PRO A 75 -1.73 -12.02 2.24
C PRO A 75 -1.81 -10.51 2.05
N GLU A 76 -3.00 -9.96 2.24
CA GLU A 76 -3.26 -8.53 2.16
C GLU A 76 -4.03 -8.02 3.38
N ILE A 77 -3.79 -6.75 3.70
CA ILE A 77 -4.61 -5.93 4.60
C ILE A 77 -4.89 -4.62 3.89
N VAL A 78 -6.17 -4.25 3.80
CA VAL A 78 -6.61 -2.92 3.40
C VAL A 78 -7.26 -2.25 4.60
N ALA A 79 -6.84 -1.03 4.90
CA ALA A 79 -7.41 -0.26 5.99
C ALA A 79 -7.59 1.21 5.63
N VAL A 80 -8.50 1.88 6.32
CA VAL A 80 -8.78 3.30 6.13
C VAL A 80 -8.68 4.05 7.46
N ASN A 81 -8.14 5.26 7.43
CA ASN A 81 -8.20 6.20 8.55
C ASN A 81 -9.20 7.30 8.20
N ARG A 82 -10.39 7.24 8.80
CA ARG A 82 -11.48 8.18 8.51
C ARG A 82 -11.19 9.60 9.00
N LYS A 83 -10.36 9.76 10.03
CA LYS A 83 -10.00 11.07 10.59
C LYS A 83 -9.04 11.81 9.68
N THR A 84 -8.07 11.11 9.09
CA THR A 84 -7.08 11.73 8.20
C THR A 84 -7.46 11.62 6.73
N HIS A 85 -8.48 10.84 6.38
CA HIS A 85 -8.91 10.56 5.00
C HIS A 85 -7.81 9.87 4.15
N HIS A 86 -7.09 8.93 4.76
CA HIS A 86 -6.09 8.11 4.08
C HIS A 86 -6.53 6.65 4.01
N GLY A 87 -6.12 5.97 2.95
CA GLY A 87 -6.15 4.52 2.82
C GLY A 87 -4.75 3.94 2.94
N VAL A 88 -4.65 2.68 3.35
CA VAL A 88 -3.42 1.91 3.27
C VAL A 88 -3.71 0.53 2.68
N HIS A 89 -2.92 0.14 1.70
CA HIS A 89 -2.86 -1.22 1.18
C HIS A 89 -1.52 -1.84 1.58
N ILE A 90 -1.58 -3.01 2.21
CA ILE A 90 -0.41 -3.75 2.67
C ILE A 90 -0.48 -5.15 2.08
N GLU A 91 0.53 -5.54 1.32
CA GLU A 91 0.64 -6.88 0.75
C GLU A 91 1.94 -7.53 1.20
N TRP A 92 1.86 -8.76 1.69
CA TRP A 92 3.04 -9.60 1.89
C TRP A 92 3.27 -10.49 0.68
N THR A 93 4.18 -10.08 -0.19
CA THR A 93 4.56 -10.84 -1.37
C THR A 93 5.44 -12.03 -0.98
N ARG A 94 4.82 -13.22 -0.86
CA ARG A 94 5.48 -14.46 -0.39
C ARG A 94 6.37 -15.11 -1.44
N SER A 95 6.03 -14.92 -2.71
CA SER A 95 6.77 -15.40 -3.86
C SER A 95 6.79 -14.33 -4.94
N ARG A 96 7.94 -14.17 -5.59
CA ARG A 96 8.15 -13.26 -6.71
C ARG A 96 8.83 -14.05 -7.82
N SER A 97 8.65 -13.62 -9.07
CA SER A 97 9.30 -14.27 -10.22
C SER A 97 10.82 -14.39 -9.99
N GLY A 98 11.36 -15.58 -10.21
CA GLY A 98 12.78 -15.88 -10.00
C GLY A 98 13.18 -16.01 -8.52
N LYS A 99 14.36 -15.46 -8.17
CA LYS A 99 14.96 -15.51 -6.81
C LYS A 99 14.79 -14.21 -6.03
N LEU A 100 13.81 -13.38 -6.39
CA LEU A 100 13.58 -12.11 -5.71
C LEU A 100 13.14 -12.34 -4.25
N PRO A 101 13.66 -11.56 -3.29
CA PRO A 101 13.37 -11.76 -1.88
C PRO A 101 11.90 -11.44 -1.56
N LYS A 102 11.39 -12.12 -0.53
CA LYS A 102 10.10 -11.80 0.10
C LYS A 102 10.15 -10.38 0.65
N LEU A 103 9.01 -9.70 0.59
CA LEU A 103 8.86 -8.35 1.12
C LEU A 103 7.41 -8.08 1.50
N ILE A 104 7.20 -7.08 2.36
CA ILE A 104 5.89 -6.46 2.55
C ILE A 104 5.92 -5.13 1.81
N THR A 105 5.01 -4.93 0.86
CA THR A 105 4.72 -3.61 0.31
C THR A 105 3.72 -2.90 1.21
N VAL A 106 3.89 -1.60 1.33
CA VAL A 106 2.94 -0.69 1.97
C VAL A 106 2.72 0.45 1.02
N ASP A 107 1.47 0.76 0.74
CA ASP A 107 1.09 1.93 -0.02
C ASP A 107 0.05 2.72 0.77
N VAL A 108 0.44 3.91 1.21
CA VAL A 108 -0.48 4.86 1.85
C VAL A 108 -0.93 5.86 0.80
N GLY A 109 -2.24 5.82 0.53
CA GLY A 109 -2.90 6.70 -0.41
C GLY A 109 -3.72 7.78 0.31
N SER A 110 -3.78 8.95 -0.29
CA SER A 110 -4.76 9.97 0.04
C SER A 110 -6.09 9.73 -0.69
N ARG A 111 -7.10 10.55 -0.41
CA ARG A 111 -8.29 10.66 -1.27
C ARG A 111 -7.92 11.16 -2.67
N CYS A 112 -8.85 10.99 -3.60
CA CYS A 112 -8.76 11.60 -4.91
C CYS A 112 -8.91 13.13 -4.84
N TYR A 113 -8.04 13.82 -5.56
CA TYR A 113 -8.07 15.27 -5.78
C TYR A 113 -8.34 15.54 -7.25
N LYS A 114 -9.09 16.59 -7.55
CA LYS A 114 -9.22 17.11 -8.90
C LYS A 114 -7.97 17.93 -9.24
N ALA A 115 -7.33 17.61 -10.35
CA ALA A 115 -6.20 18.39 -10.86
C ALA A 115 -6.64 19.82 -11.24
N PRO A 116 -5.75 20.81 -11.10
CA PRO A 116 -6.01 22.15 -11.61
C PRO A 116 -6.36 22.13 -13.10
N GLU A 117 -7.21 23.06 -13.53
CA GLU A 117 -7.61 23.17 -14.92
C GLU A 117 -6.39 23.31 -15.85
N GLY A 118 -6.42 22.59 -16.98
CA GLY A 118 -5.30 22.55 -17.92
C GLY A 118 -4.16 21.61 -17.53
N THR A 119 -4.19 20.99 -16.34
CA THR A 119 -3.23 19.94 -15.97
C THR A 119 -3.45 18.72 -16.85
N LYS A 120 -2.39 18.27 -17.53
CA LYS A 120 -2.39 16.98 -18.21
C LYS A 120 -1.82 15.93 -17.27
N LEU A 121 -2.70 15.15 -16.66
CA LEU A 121 -2.29 13.92 -16.00
C LEU A 121 -1.89 12.91 -17.09
N GLY A 122 -0.76 12.28 -16.90
CA GLY A 122 -0.23 11.29 -17.83
C GLY A 122 0.51 10.23 -17.04
N ARG A 123 0.47 8.98 -17.51
CA ARG A 123 1.37 7.95 -16.97
C ARG A 123 2.79 8.35 -17.33
N ALA A 124 3.66 8.49 -16.34
CA ALA A 124 5.09 8.58 -16.60
C ALA A 124 5.48 7.34 -17.42
N SER A 125 6.10 7.58 -18.57
CA SER A 125 6.54 6.54 -19.52
C SER A 125 7.75 5.79 -18.99
#